data_AF-F0YQ20-F1
#
_entry.id   AF-F0YQ20-F1
#
_cell.length_a   1.000
_cell.length_b   1.000
_cell.length_c   1.000
_cell.angle_alpha   90.00
_cell.angle_beta   90.00
_cell.angle_gamma   90.00
#
_symmetry.space_group_name_H-M   'P 1'
#
loop_
_entity.id
_entity.type
_entity.pdbx_description
1 polymer ?
#
loop_
_entity_poly.entity_id
_entity_poly.type
_entity_poly.pdbx_seq_one_letter_code
_entity_poly.pdbx_strand_id
1 'polypeptide(L)'
;MASAAGYVGGLLRLVLTGFACHNAYDIRMSAIRTYGLVIHEFDPWFNMRATQYLADNGPKAFFTWFDYRSWYPLGRPVGTTIYPGMQLASVAIWRVLNELIGYEMSLNDVCVYVPVWFGVAATLLLGALTYE
;
A
#
# COMPACT_ATOMS: atom_id res chain seq x y z
N MET A 1 -14.03 -28.35 27.27
CA MET A 1 -13.38 -27.33 28.11
C MET A 1 -11.96 -27.15 27.59
N ALA A 2 -11.59 -26.00 27.04
CA ALA A 2 -10.22 -25.76 26.61
C ALA A 2 -9.30 -25.83 27.86
N SER A 3 -8.20 -26.58 27.77
CA SER A 3 -7.28 -26.71 28.89
C SER A 3 -6.48 -25.41 29.07
N ALA A 4 -5.98 -25.13 30.28
CA ALA A 4 -5.10 -23.99 30.53
C ALA A 4 -3.91 -23.94 29.55
N ALA A 5 -3.40 -25.11 29.14
CA ALA A 5 -2.35 -25.22 28.13
C ALA A 5 -2.78 -24.73 26.73
N GLY A 6 -4.05 -24.92 26.37
CA GLY A 6 -4.62 -24.39 25.12
C GLY A 6 -4.67 -22.86 25.08
N TYR A 7 -5.05 -22.23 26.20
CA TYR A 7 -5.07 -20.77 26.32
C TYR A 7 -3.65 -20.17 26.28
N VAL A 8 -2.69 -20.79 26.98
CA VAL A 8 -1.29 -20.37 26.96
C VAL A 8 -0.68 -20.49 25.56
N GLY A 9 -0.94 -21.60 24.86
CA GLY A 9 -0.48 -21.79 23.48
C GLY A 9 -1.08 -20.79 22.49
N GLY A 10 -2.37 -20.47 22.63
CA GLY A 10 -3.02 -19.43 21.83
C GLY A 10 -2.43 -18.04 22.07
N LEU A 11 -2.23 -17.67 23.33
CA LEU A 11 -1.62 -16.39 23.70
C LEU A 11 -0.19 -16.26 23.13
N LEU A 12 0.62 -17.32 23.25
CA LEU A 12 1.98 -17.32 22.72
C LEU A 12 2.00 -17.07 21.20
N ARG A 13 1.12 -17.73 20.45
CA ARG A 13 1.00 -17.52 19.00
C ARG A 13 0.64 -16.08 18.65
N LEU A 14 -0.31 -15.47 19.37
CA LEU A 14 -0.68 -14.08 19.15
C LEU A 14 0.49 -13.13 19.43
N VAL A 15 1.24 -13.35 20.50
CA VAL A 15 2.42 -12.54 20.85
C VAL A 15 3.50 -12.66 19.77
N LEU A 16 3.80 -13.88 19.31
CA LEU A 16 4.82 -14.10 18.28
C LEU A 16 4.42 -13.50 16.93
N THR A 17 3.16 -13.66 16.52
CA THR A 17 2.64 -13.03 15.30
C THR A 17 2.67 -11.51 15.40
N GLY A 18 2.28 -10.94 16.55
CA GLY A 18 2.38 -9.51 16.81
C GLY A 18 3.81 -8.99 16.73
N PHE A 19 4.77 -9.72 17.32
CA PHE A 19 6.19 -9.41 17.21
C PHE A 19 6.68 -9.47 15.77
N ALA A 20 6.31 -10.49 14.99
CA ALA A 20 6.67 -10.59 13.58
C ALA A 20 6.11 -9.43 12.75
N CYS A 21 4.86 -9.04 12.99
CA CYS A 21 4.23 -7.88 12.35
C CYS A 21 4.94 -6.57 12.67
N HIS A 22 5.31 -6.37 13.93
CA HIS A 22 6.06 -5.19 14.36
C HIS A 22 7.43 -5.11 13.66
N ASN A 23 8.16 -6.21 13.60
CA ASN A 23 9.43 -6.27 12.87
C ASN A 23 9.24 -6.00 11.36
N ALA A 24 8.20 -6.57 10.74
CA ALA A 24 7.91 -6.34 9.32
C ALA A 24 7.63 -4.86 8.99
N TYR A 25 6.99 -4.15 9.92
CA TYR A 25 6.79 -2.70 9.85
C TYR A 25 8.13 -1.96 10.03
N ASP A 26 8.86 -2.27 11.10
CA ASP A 26 10.05 -1.50 11.51
C ASP A 26 11.18 -1.56 10.48
N ILE A 27 11.44 -2.73 9.87
CA ILE A 27 12.48 -2.88 8.84
C ILE A 27 12.20 -1.99 7.60
N ARG A 28 10.92 -1.84 7.24
CA ARG A 28 10.50 -1.04 6.06
C ARG A 28 10.46 0.46 6.36
N MET A 29 10.42 0.84 7.63
CA MET A 29 10.46 2.25 8.06
C MET A 29 11.86 2.87 7.99
N SER A 30 12.92 2.08 7.82
CA SER A 30 14.31 2.55 7.82
C SER A 30 14.57 3.70 6.83
N ALA A 31 14.19 3.53 5.57
CA ALA A 31 14.34 4.56 4.53
C ALA A 31 13.52 5.82 4.85
N ILE A 32 12.26 5.65 5.27
CA ILE A 32 11.36 6.76 5.63
C ILE A 32 11.92 7.58 6.80
N ARG A 33 12.45 6.91 7.84
CA ARG A 33 13.06 7.59 8.99
C ARG A 33 14.35 8.32 8.65
N THR A 34 15.09 7.86 7.65
CA THR A 34 16.40 8.40 7.29
C THR A 34 16.28 9.53 6.26
N TYR A 35 15.41 9.37 5.27
CA TYR A 35 15.32 10.25 4.09
C TYR A 35 13.98 10.99 3.97
N GLY A 36 13.00 10.68 4.82
CA GLY A 36 11.68 11.29 4.82
C GLY A 36 10.67 10.61 3.89
N LEU A 37 9.51 11.24 3.75
CA LEU A 37 8.39 10.75 2.95
C LEU A 37 8.59 11.13 1.48
N VAL A 38 9.50 10.42 0.83
CA VAL A 38 9.82 10.62 -0.59
C VAL A 38 9.81 9.28 -1.30
N ILE A 39 9.26 9.28 -2.51
CA ILE A 39 9.30 8.10 -3.38
C ILE A 39 10.72 7.91 -3.90
N HIS A 40 11.26 6.72 -3.65
CA HIS A 40 12.60 6.35 -4.08
C HIS A 40 12.58 5.66 -5.45
N GLU A 41 13.77 5.59 -6.05
CA GLU A 41 14.02 4.99 -7.37
C GLU A 41 13.26 5.67 -8.51
N PHE A 42 13.39 5.15 -9.72
CA PHE A 42 12.83 5.75 -10.93
C PHE A 42 11.45 5.17 -11.31
N ASP A 43 11.23 3.86 -11.12
CA ASP A 43 10.00 3.18 -11.52
C ASP A 43 8.73 3.68 -10.79
N PRO A 44 8.73 3.87 -9.46
CA PRO A 44 7.50 4.19 -8.74
C PRO A 44 6.93 5.58 -9.05
N TRP A 45 7.71 6.49 -9.65
CA TRP A 45 7.22 7.81 -10.07
C TRP A 45 6.08 7.73 -11.09
N PHE A 46 6.12 6.76 -12.00
CA PHE A 46 5.01 6.52 -12.93
C PHE A 46 3.75 6.09 -12.16
N ASN A 47 3.89 5.19 -11.19
CA ASN A 47 2.78 4.72 -10.37
C ASN A 47 2.18 5.86 -9.54
N MET A 48 3.00 6.71 -8.91
CA MET A 48 2.54 7.90 -8.18
C MET A 48 1.75 8.85 -9.09
N ARG A 49 2.27 9.14 -10.29
CA ARG A 49 1.58 9.99 -11.25
C ARG A 49 0.24 9.38 -11.69
N ALA A 50 0.19 8.07 -11.91
CA ALA A 50 -1.04 7.37 -12.24
C ALA A 50 -2.05 7.42 -11.08
N THR A 51 -1.59 7.25 -9.83
CA THR A 51 -2.43 7.39 -8.63
C THR A 51 -2.96 8.81 -8.50
N GLN A 52 -2.14 9.84 -8.74
CA GLN A 52 -2.56 11.23 -8.73
C GLN A 52 -3.62 11.49 -9.81
N TYR A 53 -3.38 11.03 -11.05
CA TYR A 53 -4.37 11.15 -12.13
C TYR A 53 -5.71 10.49 -11.77
N LEU A 54 -5.66 9.30 -11.15
CA LEU A 54 -6.85 8.60 -10.66
C LEU A 54 -7.58 9.39 -9.57
N ALA A 55 -6.85 9.97 -8.61
CA ALA A 55 -7.42 10.76 -7.53
C ALA A 55 -8.13 12.01 -8.07
N ASP A 56 -7.50 12.71 -9.02
CA ASP A 56 -7.98 13.98 -9.57
C ASP A 56 -9.13 13.82 -10.58
N ASN A 57 -9.10 12.76 -11.41
CA ASN A 57 -10.02 12.60 -12.55
C ASN A 57 -11.04 11.47 -12.35
N GLY A 58 -10.84 10.62 -11.35
CA GLY A 58 -11.70 9.48 -11.05
C GLY A 58 -11.49 8.26 -11.96
N PRO A 59 -12.11 7.12 -11.61
CA PRO A 59 -11.84 5.82 -12.25
C PRO A 59 -12.28 5.78 -13.72
N LYS A 60 -13.39 6.41 -14.07
CA LYS A 60 -13.89 6.41 -15.45
C LYS A 60 -12.88 7.06 -16.41
N ALA A 61 -12.29 8.18 -16.02
CA ALA A 61 -11.27 8.86 -16.81
C ALA A 61 -9.92 8.12 -16.78
N PHE A 62 -9.61 7.44 -15.68
CA PHE A 62 -8.39 6.64 -15.55
C PHE A 62 -8.35 5.46 -16.54
N PHE A 63 -9.45 4.71 -16.67
CA PHE A 63 -9.50 3.55 -17.57
C PHE A 63 -9.49 3.92 -19.07
N THR A 64 -9.78 5.18 -19.41
CA THR A 64 -9.68 5.71 -20.78
C THR A 64 -8.49 6.66 -20.96
N TRP A 65 -7.58 6.73 -19.98
CA TRP A 65 -6.49 7.70 -19.99
C TRP A 65 -5.46 7.41 -21.09
N PHE A 66 -5.27 8.40 -21.97
CA PHE A 66 -4.17 8.45 -22.91
C PHE A 66 -3.16 9.54 -22.47
N ASP A 67 -1.91 9.14 -22.28
CA ASP A 67 -0.84 10.03 -21.85
C ASP A 67 -0.04 10.57 -23.03
N TYR A 68 -0.25 11.85 -23.35
CA TYR A 68 0.50 12.56 -24.38
C TYR A 68 1.88 13.08 -23.91
N ARG A 69 2.19 13.00 -22.61
CA ARG A 69 3.46 13.50 -22.06
C ARG A 69 4.59 12.47 -22.10
N SER A 70 4.24 11.20 -22.31
CA SER A 70 5.22 10.10 -22.44
C SER A 70 5.39 9.74 -23.91
N TRP A 71 6.57 9.25 -24.29
CA TRP A 71 6.83 8.69 -25.64
C TRP A 71 6.49 9.64 -26.80
N TYR A 72 6.95 10.89 -26.76
CA TYR A 72 6.80 11.80 -27.90
C TYR A 72 7.42 11.22 -29.18
N PRO A 73 6.76 11.28 -30.35
CA PRO A 73 5.48 11.94 -30.64
C PRO A 73 4.23 11.03 -30.51
N LEU A 74 4.38 9.78 -30.07
CA LEU A 74 3.32 8.75 -30.10
C LEU A 74 2.34 8.85 -28.92
N GLY A 75 2.82 9.12 -27.71
CA GLY A 75 2.02 8.99 -26.49
C GLY A 75 1.95 7.55 -25.96
N ARG A 76 1.20 7.34 -24.87
CA ARG A 76 0.94 6.01 -24.28
C ARG A 76 -0.52 5.85 -23.86
N PRO A 77 -1.24 4.80 -24.31
CA PRO A 77 -2.56 4.46 -23.78
C PRO A 77 -2.43 3.85 -22.38
N VAL A 78 -2.35 4.65 -21.33
CA VAL A 78 -2.09 4.16 -19.96
C VAL A 78 -3.25 3.32 -19.46
N GLY A 79 -4.51 3.72 -19.70
CA GLY A 79 -5.69 3.02 -19.19
C GLY A 79 -5.76 1.53 -19.55
N THR A 80 -5.16 1.12 -20.67
CA THR A 80 -5.12 -0.29 -21.12
C THR A 80 -3.76 -0.96 -20.94
N THR A 81 -2.71 -0.22 -20.54
CA THR A 81 -1.32 -0.72 -20.44
C THR A 81 -0.76 -0.65 -19.02
N ILE A 82 -1.60 -0.41 -18.01
CA ILE A 82 -1.25 -0.43 -16.59
C ILE A 82 -2.10 -1.45 -15.84
N TYR A 83 -1.52 -2.10 -14.83
CA TYR A 83 -2.29 -2.86 -13.84
C TYR A 83 -2.75 -1.91 -12.74
N PRO A 84 -4.07 -1.67 -12.57
CA PRO A 84 -4.58 -0.54 -11.79
C PRO A 84 -4.68 -0.80 -10.27
N GLY A 85 -4.37 -2.01 -9.81
CA GLY A 85 -4.67 -2.44 -8.44
C GLY A 85 -4.03 -1.56 -7.37
N MET A 86 -2.76 -1.19 -7.55
CA MET A 86 -2.04 -0.34 -6.60
C MET A 86 -2.62 1.07 -6.53
N GLN A 87 -2.96 1.66 -7.68
CA GLN A 87 -3.53 3.01 -7.76
C GLN A 87 -4.90 3.05 -7.08
N LEU A 88 -5.76 2.07 -7.37
CA LEU A 88 -7.09 1.94 -6.78
C LEU A 88 -7.00 1.76 -5.25
N ALA A 89 -6.13 0.87 -4.78
CA ALA A 89 -5.94 0.64 -3.34
C ALA A 89 -5.42 1.91 -2.63
N SER A 90 -4.45 2.61 -3.22
CA SER A 90 -3.86 3.80 -2.62
C SER A 90 -4.87 4.96 -2.54
N VAL A 91 -5.65 5.20 -3.60
CA VAL A 91 -6.71 6.22 -3.58
C VAL A 91 -7.83 5.85 -2.59
N ALA A 92 -8.21 4.57 -2.52
CA ALA A 92 -9.21 4.13 -1.55
C ALA A 92 -8.74 4.37 -0.11
N ILE A 93 -7.50 3.99 0.23
CA ILE A 93 -6.92 4.23 1.56
C ILE A 93 -6.84 5.73 1.84
N TRP A 94 -6.35 6.52 0.88
CA TRP A 94 -6.23 7.96 1.03
C TRP A 94 -7.59 8.63 1.31
N ARG A 95 -8.65 8.25 0.57
CA ARG A 95 -10.01 8.76 0.81
C ARG A 95 -10.57 8.31 2.15
N VAL A 96 -10.39 7.04 2.54
CA VAL A 96 -10.85 6.56 3.85
C VAL A 96 -10.17 7.34 4.99
N LEU A 97 -8.86 7.55 4.91
CA LEU A 97 -8.10 8.29 5.91
C LEU A 97 -8.56 9.75 6.02
N ASN A 98 -8.63 10.45 4.88
CA ASN A 98 -8.93 11.88 4.87
C ASN A 98 -10.43 12.18 5.05
N GLU A 99 -11.32 11.46 4.35
CA GLU A 99 -12.75 11.79 4.29
C GLU A 99 -13.56 11.09 5.41
N LEU A 100 -13.20 9.87 5.80
CA LEU A 100 -13.98 9.11 6.80
C LEU A 100 -13.40 9.19 8.21
N ILE A 101 -12.07 9.11 8.34
CA ILE A 101 -11.39 9.10 9.64
C ILE A 101 -10.99 10.52 10.07
N GLY A 102 -10.80 11.44 9.12
CA GLY A 102 -10.34 12.81 9.39
C GLY A 102 -8.85 12.88 9.73
N TYR A 103 -8.06 11.88 9.35
CA TYR A 103 -6.60 11.90 9.48
C TYR A 103 -5.98 12.41 8.17
N GLU A 104 -5.60 13.68 8.16
CA GLU A 104 -5.08 14.34 6.96
C GLU A 104 -3.70 13.80 6.57
N MET A 105 -3.63 13.18 5.40
CA MET A 105 -2.39 12.72 4.77
C MET A 105 -2.35 13.10 3.31
N SER A 106 -1.20 13.52 2.82
CA SER A 106 -1.04 13.73 1.38
C SER A 106 -1.11 12.39 0.63
N LEU A 107 -1.51 12.43 -0.64
CA LEU A 107 -1.54 11.23 -1.47
C LEU A 107 -0.13 10.62 -1.61
N ASN A 108 0.91 11.45 -1.61
CA ASN A 108 2.29 10.98 -1.65
C ASN A 108 2.65 10.18 -0.40
N ASP A 109 2.32 10.69 0.78
CA ASP A 109 2.61 10.00 2.04
C ASP A 109 1.94 8.63 2.08
N VAL A 110 0.67 8.55 1.66
CA VAL A 110 -0.05 7.28 1.55
C VAL A 110 0.68 6.31 0.61
N CYS A 111 1.08 6.75 -0.58
CA CYS A 111 1.84 5.92 -1.52
C CYS A 111 3.19 5.44 -0.94
N VAL A 112 3.86 6.26 -0.11
CA VAL A 112 5.12 5.88 0.57
C VAL A 112 4.87 4.85 1.68
N TYR A 113 3.75 4.93 2.40
CA TYR A 113 3.41 4.00 3.47
C TYR A 113 2.77 2.68 3.01
N VAL A 114 2.18 2.62 1.80
CA VAL A 114 1.54 1.40 1.26
C VAL A 114 2.46 0.17 1.33
N PRO A 115 3.74 0.20 0.91
CA PRO A 115 4.64 -0.95 1.05
C PRO A 115 4.87 -1.38 2.50
N VAL A 116 4.83 -0.45 3.46
CA VAL A 116 4.98 -0.72 4.89
C VAL A 116 3.75 -1.49 5.40
N TRP A 117 2.55 -0.96 5.15
CA TRP A 117 1.30 -1.58 5.61
C TRP A 117 1.03 -2.93 4.96
N PHE A 118 1.21 -3.04 3.65
CA PHE A 118 1.02 -4.31 2.94
C PHE A 118 2.13 -5.33 3.27
N GLY A 119 3.31 -4.87 3.70
CA GLY A 119 4.33 -5.74 4.28
C GLY A 119 3.86 -6.43 5.56
N VAL A 120 3.19 -5.70 6.45
CA VAL A 120 2.57 -6.27 7.66
C VAL A 120 1.43 -7.21 7.31
N ALA A 121 0.55 -6.80 6.39
CA ALA A 121 -0.55 -7.64 5.92
C ALA A 121 -0.04 -8.97 5.32
N ALA A 122 1.04 -8.93 4.52
CA ALA A 122 1.66 -10.13 3.96
C ALA A 122 2.18 -11.08 5.05
N THR A 123 2.78 -10.56 6.12
CA THR A 123 3.21 -11.37 7.28
C THR A 123 2.03 -12.06 7.96
N LEU A 124 0.93 -11.34 8.18
CA LEU A 124 -0.29 -11.90 8.78
C LEU A 124 -0.91 -12.99 7.88
N LEU A 125 -1.08 -12.68 6.59
CA LEU A 125 -1.72 -13.58 5.64
C LEU A 125 -0.90 -14.85 5.40
N LEU A 126 0.44 -14.74 5.35
CA LEU A 126 1.31 -15.90 5.26
C LEU A 126 1.18 -16.78 6.51
N GLY A 127 1.16 -16.18 7.70
CA GLY A 127 0.94 -16.90 8.94
C GLY A 127 -0.40 -17.64 8.96
N ALA A 128 -1.47 -16.98 8.50
CA ALA A 128 -2.79 -17.59 8.37
C ALA A 128 -2.81 -18.74 7.34
N LEU A 129 -2.17 -18.56 6.18
CA LEU A 129 -2.06 -19.60 5.16
C LEU A 129 -1.31 -20.83 5.67
N THR A 130 -0.25 -20.65 6.45
CA THR A 130 0.50 -21.77 7.05
C THR A 130 -0.22 -22.44 8.22
N TYR A 131 -1.29 -21.82 8.73
CA TYR A 131 -2.09 -22.35 9.82
C TYR A 131 -3.23 -23.26 9.32
N GLU A 132 -3.75 -23.00 8.11
CA GLU A 132 -4.71 -23.89 7.41
C GLU A 132 -4.10 -25.27 7.13
#